data_AF-A0A2A8ZS51-F1
#
_entry.id   AF-A0A2A8ZS51-F1
#
_cell.length_a   1.000
_cell.length_b   1.000
_cell.length_c   1.000
_cell.angle_alpha   90.00
_cell.angle_beta   90.00
_cell.angle_gamma   90.00
#
_symmetry.space_group_name_H-M   'P 1'
#
loop_
_entity.id
_entity.type
_entity.pdbx_description
1 polymer ?
#
loop_
_entity_poly.entity_id
_entity_poly.type
_entity_poly.pdbx_seq_one_letter_code
_entity_poly.pdbx_strand_id
1 'polypeptide(L)'
;MARDHFTSLGLETAARKVLGLDSRGHIGGIIDADSIDAGDAYMVLAMSLTPYYIQGNQETKNLINNFLEKYYALREVNEEYNQLVQEASSELVILVEKIRKL
;
A
#
# COMPACT_ATOMS: atom_id res chain seq x y z
N MET A 1 -10.15 -17.07 9.03
CA MET A 1 -10.42 -16.84 7.59
C MET A 1 -9.20 -17.23 6.79
N ALA A 2 -9.39 -17.85 5.61
CA ALA A 2 -8.28 -18.07 4.69
C ALA A 2 -7.90 -16.73 4.05
N ARG A 3 -6.61 -16.38 4.10
CA ARG A 3 -6.07 -15.19 3.45
C ARG A 3 -5.98 -15.45 1.95
N ASP A 4 -6.36 -14.46 1.14
CA ASP A 4 -6.31 -14.58 -0.31
C ASP A 4 -4.96 -14.08 -0.83
N HIS A 5 -4.04 -15.01 -1.05
CA HIS A 5 -2.69 -14.71 -1.52
C HIS A 5 -2.68 -13.94 -2.85
N PHE A 6 -3.67 -14.14 -3.73
CA PHE A 6 -3.77 -13.37 -4.98
C PHE A 6 -4.03 -11.89 -4.72
N THR A 7 -4.82 -11.60 -3.69
CA THR A 7 -5.09 -10.22 -3.26
C THR A 7 -3.83 -9.55 -2.70
N SER A 8 -3.06 -10.28 -1.89
CA SER A 8 -1.76 -9.83 -1.36
C SER A 8 -0.73 -9.57 -2.46
N LEU A 9 -0.67 -10.43 -3.49
CA LEU A 9 0.16 -10.21 -4.68
C LEU A 9 -0.24 -8.94 -5.45
N GLY A 10 -1.53 -8.60 -5.47
CA GLY A 10 -2.06 -7.37 -6.04
C GLY A 10 -1.46 -6.13 -5.36
N LEU A 11 -1.48 -6.10 -4.02
CA LEU A 11 -0.92 -4.99 -3.25
C LEU A 11 0.61 -4.93 -3.38
N GLU A 12 1.30 -6.06 -3.33
CA GLU A 12 2.76 -6.12 -3.56
C GLU A 12 3.11 -5.52 -4.93
N THR A 13 2.38 -5.90 -5.97
CA THR A 13 2.61 -5.41 -7.33
C THR A 13 2.36 -3.90 -7.43
N ALA A 14 1.29 -3.39 -6.81
CA ALA A 14 1.01 -1.97 -6.76
C ALA A 14 2.10 -1.18 -6.03
N ALA A 15 2.52 -1.66 -4.84
CA ALA A 15 3.59 -1.08 -4.04
C ALA A 15 4.92 -1.01 -4.81
N ARG A 16 5.30 -2.10 -5.47
CA ARG A 16 6.50 -2.15 -6.32
C ARG A 16 6.40 -1.17 -7.49
N LYS A 17 5.25 -1.11 -8.17
CA LYS A 17 5.02 -0.18 -9.29
C LYS A 17 5.19 1.27 -8.86
N VAL A 18 4.61 1.67 -7.72
CA VAL A 18 4.71 3.06 -7.28
C VAL A 18 6.10 3.41 -6.79
N LEU A 19 6.87 2.47 -6.25
CA LEU A 19 8.25 2.70 -5.85
C LEU A 19 9.28 2.55 -6.97
N GLY A 20 8.88 2.05 -8.15
CA GLY A 20 9.81 1.77 -9.26
C GLY A 20 10.73 0.59 -8.95
N LEU A 21 10.20 -0.46 -8.34
CA LEU A 21 10.95 -1.65 -7.94
C LEU A 21 10.67 -2.83 -8.89
N ASP A 22 11.72 -3.41 -9.44
CA ASP A 22 11.60 -4.42 -10.51
C ASP A 22 11.56 -5.88 -10.01
N SER A 23 11.82 -6.12 -8.73
CA SER A 23 11.89 -7.47 -8.13
C SER A 23 11.12 -7.59 -6.79
N ARG A 24 11.00 -8.79 -6.21
CA ARG A 24 10.28 -9.05 -4.94
C ARG A 24 11.20 -8.93 -3.72
N GLY A 25 10.65 -8.98 -2.51
CA GLY A 25 11.43 -9.03 -1.27
C GLY A 25 12.12 -7.72 -0.87
N HIS A 26 11.65 -6.59 -1.38
CA HIS A 26 12.25 -5.29 -1.09
C HIS A 26 12.02 -4.85 0.35
N ILE A 27 12.92 -3.98 0.84
CA ILE A 27 12.89 -3.46 2.21
C ILE A 27 12.86 -4.62 3.22
N GLY A 28 13.79 -5.57 3.07
CA GLY A 28 13.91 -6.72 3.97
C GLY A 28 12.70 -7.67 3.95
N GLY A 29 11.95 -7.72 2.84
CA GLY A 29 10.74 -8.54 2.72
C GLY A 29 9.46 -7.86 3.19
N ILE A 30 9.50 -6.58 3.58
CA ILE A 30 8.28 -5.84 3.96
C ILE A 30 7.35 -5.68 2.76
N ILE A 31 7.89 -5.30 1.60
CA ILE A 31 7.11 -5.24 0.36
C ILE A 31 7.08 -6.62 -0.28
N ASP A 32 6.27 -7.47 0.31
CA ASP A 32 6.07 -8.86 -0.08
C ASP A 32 4.66 -9.34 0.26
N ALA A 33 4.06 -10.14 -0.61
CA ALA A 33 2.77 -10.78 -0.39
C ALA A 33 2.73 -11.62 0.89
N ASP A 34 3.85 -12.24 1.30
CA ASP A 34 3.89 -13.04 2.53
C ASP A 34 3.73 -12.16 3.80
N SER A 35 4.30 -10.94 3.77
CA SER A 35 4.15 -9.95 4.85
C SER A 35 2.74 -9.37 4.87
N ILE A 36 2.15 -9.12 3.70
CA ILE A 36 0.76 -8.68 3.57
C ILE A 36 -0.19 -9.76 4.10
N ASP A 37 0.05 -11.02 3.72
CA ASP A 37 -0.67 -12.15 4.28
C ASP A 37 -0.50 -12.17 5.80
N ALA A 38 0.70 -11.94 6.35
CA ALA A 38 0.92 -11.91 7.80
C ALA A 38 0.07 -10.86 8.54
N GLY A 39 -0.38 -9.80 7.87
CA GLY A 39 -1.19 -8.73 8.42
C GLY A 39 -0.63 -7.33 8.16
N ASP A 40 0.50 -7.21 7.47
CA ASP A 40 1.26 -5.95 7.39
C ASP A 40 0.86 -5.03 6.22
N ALA A 41 -0.32 -5.24 5.60
CA ALA A 41 -0.79 -4.42 4.49
C ALA A 41 -0.72 -2.90 4.75
N TYR A 42 -1.13 -2.45 5.95
CA TYR A 42 -1.06 -1.03 6.30
C TYR A 42 0.38 -0.50 6.29
N MET A 43 1.33 -1.29 6.81
CA MET A 43 2.74 -0.95 6.80
C MET A 43 3.27 -0.87 5.38
N VAL A 44 2.89 -1.81 4.50
CA VAL A 44 3.25 -1.77 3.08
C VAL A 44 2.74 -0.50 2.40
N LEU A 45 1.50 -0.08 2.67
CA LEU A 45 0.95 1.18 2.15
C LEU A 45 1.76 2.39 2.62
N ALA A 46 2.03 2.49 3.93
CA ALA A 46 2.80 3.60 4.50
C ALA A 46 4.22 3.67 3.93
N MET A 47 4.90 2.52 3.82
CA MET A 47 6.25 2.44 3.24
C MET A 47 6.25 2.83 1.76
N SER A 48 5.25 2.42 1.00
CA SER A 48 5.10 2.76 -0.42
C SER A 48 4.90 4.26 -0.67
N LEU A 49 4.28 4.96 0.29
CA LEU A 49 3.99 6.39 0.20
C LEU A 49 5.07 7.27 0.85
N THR A 50 6.00 6.69 1.62
CA THR A 50 7.03 7.45 2.35
C THR A 50 7.85 8.38 1.46
N PRO A 51 8.36 7.97 0.28
CA PRO A 51 9.12 8.87 -0.59
C PRO A 51 8.31 10.09 -1.05
N TYR A 52 7.05 9.86 -1.41
CA TYR A 52 6.11 10.90 -1.85
C TYR A 52 5.75 11.86 -0.71
N TYR A 53 5.64 11.35 0.52
CA TYR A 53 5.37 12.17 1.68
C TYR A 53 6.54 13.09 2.05
N ILE A 54 7.77 12.57 1.99
CA ILE A 54 8.99 13.32 2.31
C ILE A 54 9.22 14.45 1.29
N GLN A 55 9.05 14.15 0.01
CA GLN A 55 9.34 15.09 -1.09
C GLN A 55 8.15 16.00 -1.42
N GLY A 56 6.93 15.60 -1.05
CA GLY A 56 5.70 16.27 -1.43
C GLY A 56 5.43 17.59 -0.70
N ASN A 57 4.63 18.44 -1.36
CA ASN A 57 4.07 19.65 -0.78
C ASN A 57 2.92 19.34 0.21
N GLN A 58 2.31 20.38 0.80
CA GLN A 58 1.23 20.20 1.78
C GLN A 58 0.01 19.47 1.18
N GLU A 59 -0.33 19.73 -0.08
CA GLU A 59 -1.44 19.05 -0.75
C GLU A 59 -1.17 17.55 -0.90
N THR A 60 0.05 17.19 -1.33
CA THR A 60 0.50 15.79 -1.42
C THR A 60 0.40 15.10 -0.06
N LYS A 61 0.88 15.74 1.00
CA LYS A 61 0.81 15.19 2.36
C LYS A 61 -0.62 14.98 2.83
N ASN A 62 -1.52 15.91 2.52
CA ASN A 62 -2.94 15.77 2.85
C ASN A 62 -3.59 14.59 2.10
N LEU A 63 -3.30 14.43 0.81
CA LEU A 63 -3.81 13.29 0.03
C LEU A 63 -3.33 11.95 0.58
N ILE A 64 -2.04 11.86 0.95
CA ILE A 64 -1.46 10.65 1.56
C ILE A 64 -2.09 10.37 2.92
N ASN A 65 -2.23 11.38 3.78
CA ASN A 65 -2.83 11.22 5.10
C ASN A 65 -4.28 10.71 5.00
N ASN A 66 -5.10 11.32 4.12
CA ASN A 66 -6.48 10.90 3.92
C ASN A 66 -6.58 9.44 3.40
N PHE A 67 -5.66 9.05 2.51
CA PHE A 67 -5.58 7.68 2.02
C PHE A 67 -5.21 6.70 3.13
N LEU A 68 -4.19 7.01 3.94
CA LEU A 68 -3.79 6.17 5.06
C LEU A 68 -4.86 6.09 6.15
N GLU A 69 -5.60 7.18 6.39
CA GLU A 69 -6.71 7.19 7.33
C GLU A 69 -7.86 6.29 6.85
N LYS A 70 -8.22 6.36 5.55
CA LYS A 70 -9.23 5.47 4.95
C LYS A 70 -8.92 3.99 5.16
N TYR A 71 -7.64 3.61 5.06
CA TYR A 71 -7.20 2.22 5.17
C TYR A 71 -6.61 1.87 6.54
N TYR A 72 -6.85 2.67 7.58
CA TYR A 72 -6.30 2.46 8.92
C TYR A 72 -6.66 1.09 9.52
N ALA A 73 -7.83 0.54 9.16
CA ALA A 73 -8.27 -0.79 9.59
C ALA A 73 -7.33 -1.93 9.14
N LEU A 74 -6.50 -1.74 8.09
CA LEU A 74 -5.53 -2.73 7.63
C LEU A 74 -4.37 -2.99 8.61
N ARG A 75 -4.35 -2.32 9.77
CA ARG A 75 -3.42 -2.63 10.88
C ARG A 75 -3.79 -3.91 11.62
N GLU A 76 -5.02 -4.38 11.47
CA GLU A 76 -5.52 -5.58 12.11
C GLU A 76 -6.18 -6.49 11.07
N VAL A 77 -5.94 -7.80 11.20
CA VAL A 77 -6.58 -8.77 10.31
C VAL A 77 -8.00 -9.04 10.82
N ASN A 78 -8.97 -8.64 10.01
CA ASN A 78 -10.40 -8.79 10.30
C ASN A 78 -11.14 -9.40 9.10
N GLU A 79 -12.48 -9.42 9.16
CA GLU A 79 -13.32 -10.03 8.12
C GLU A 79 -13.28 -9.30 6.78
N GLU A 80 -13.01 -8.00 6.81
CA GLU A 80 -12.96 -7.13 5.64
C GLU A 80 -11.53 -7.00 5.07
N TYR A 81 -10.54 -7.63 5.71
CA TYR A 81 -9.12 -7.41 5.41
C TYR A 81 -8.80 -7.60 3.93
N ASN A 82 -9.18 -8.74 3.35
CA ASN A 82 -8.89 -9.03 1.94
C ASN A 82 -9.58 -8.00 1.02
N GLN A 83 -10.83 -7.62 1.31
CA GLN A 83 -11.53 -6.61 0.51
C GLN A 83 -10.80 -5.27 0.57
N LEU A 84 -10.41 -4.83 1.77
CA LEU A 84 -9.68 -3.58 1.96
C LEU A 84 -8.30 -3.60 1.28
N VAL A 85 -7.58 -4.73 1.31
CA VAL A 85 -6.31 -4.89 0.57
C VAL A 85 -6.53 -4.75 -0.93
N GLN A 86 -7.58 -5.38 -1.48
CA GLN A 86 -7.91 -5.29 -2.90
C GLN A 86 -8.23 -3.85 -3.33
N GLU A 87 -9.08 -3.16 -2.56
CA GLU A 87 -9.42 -1.75 -2.81
C GLU A 87 -8.18 -0.86 -2.72
N ALA A 88 -7.39 -1.00 -1.65
CA ALA A 88 -6.17 -0.21 -1.44
C ALA A 88 -5.13 -0.41 -2.55
N SER A 89 -5.02 -1.64 -3.08
CA SER A 89 -4.11 -1.95 -4.21
C SER A 89 -4.40 -1.09 -5.43
N SER A 90 -5.69 -0.95 -5.77
CA SER A 90 -6.13 -0.18 -6.93
C SER A 90 -5.97 1.32 -6.69
N GLU A 91 -6.37 1.79 -5.52
CA GLU A 91 -6.35 3.21 -5.17
C GLU A 91 -4.93 3.75 -4.93
N LEU A 92 -3.98 2.93 -4.46
CA LEU A 92 -2.58 3.32 -4.26
C LEU A 92 -1.96 3.84 -5.57
N VAL A 93 -2.19 3.13 -6.67
CA VAL A 93 -1.65 3.51 -7.99
C VAL A 93 -2.26 4.83 -8.45
N ILE A 94 -3.58 4.97 -8.34
CA ILE A 94 -4.32 6.18 -8.73
C ILE A 94 -3.84 7.39 -7.92
N LEU A 95 -3.66 7.22 -6.60
CA LEU A 95 -3.16 8.26 -5.71
C LEU A 95 -1.78 8.75 -6.17
N VAL A 96 -0.84 7.83 -6.40
CA VAL A 96 0.52 8.20 -6.80
C VAL A 96 0.55 8.84 -8.19
N GLU A 97 -0.25 8.37 -9.14
CA GLU A 97 -0.41 9.01 -10.45
C GLU A 97 -0.99 10.43 -10.35
N LYS A 98 -1.87 10.68 -9.38
CA LYS A 98 -2.37 12.02 -9.07
C LYS A 98 -1.28 12.89 -8.47
N ILE A 99 -0.53 12.38 -7.48
CA ILE A 99 0.56 13.12 -6.81
C ILE A 99 1.63 13.54 -7.81
N ARG A 100 1.99 12.66 -8.77
CA ARG A 100 3.01 12.97 -9.80
C ARG A 100 2.63 14.11 -10.76
N LYS A 101 1.39 14.59 -10.72
CA LYS A 101 0.89 15.70 -11.54
C LYS A 101 0.76 17.02 -10.75
N LEU A 102 1.04 17.00 -9.45
CA LEU A 102 1.11 18.18 -8.58
C LEU A 102 2.51 18.80 -8.61
#